data_AF-A0A662WRZ2-F1
#
_entry.id   AF-A0A662WRZ2-F1
#
_cell.length_a   1.000
_cell.length_b   1.000
_cell.length_c   1.000
_cell.angle_alpha   90.00
_cell.angle_beta   90.00
_cell.angle_gamma   90.00
#
_symmetry.space_group_name_H-M   'P 1'
#
loop_
_entity.id
_entity.type
_entity.pdbx_description
1 polymer ?
#
loop_
_entity_poly.entity_id
_entity_poly.type
_entity_poly.pdbx_seq_one_letter_code
_entity_poly.pdbx_strand_id
1 'polypeptide(L)'
;MVVRRSLYTEEDVEEALARVREGETFAHVARTSSIPLRTLFKKAKDFEKTGSLSGERRGSKPVIPPELEEDLVEWVAAMQRVGLPVGPS
;
A
#
# COMPACT_ATOMS: atom_id res chain seq x y z
N MET A 1 -17.32 12.87 -12.43
CA MET A 1 -16.13 12.89 -11.55
C MET A 1 -14.94 12.39 -12.37
N VAL A 2 -13.97 13.24 -12.68
CA VAL A 2 -12.78 12.79 -13.43
C VAL A 2 -11.86 12.06 -12.48
N VAL A 3 -11.93 10.72 -12.48
CA VAL A 3 -10.93 9.89 -11.82
C VAL A 3 -9.64 10.03 -12.63
N ARG A 4 -8.75 10.93 -12.21
CA ARG A 4 -7.35 10.85 -12.65
C ARG A 4 -6.74 9.65 -11.93
N ARG A 5 -6.86 8.47 -12.56
CA ARG A 5 -6.16 7.23 -12.18
C ARG A 5 -4.67 7.52 -12.10
N SER A 6 -3.95 6.89 -11.17
CA SER A 6 -2.48 6.87 -11.23
C SER A 6 -2.06 6.33 -12.60
N LEU A 7 -1.04 6.93 -13.19
CA LEU A 7 -0.47 6.51 -14.49
C LEU A 7 0.38 5.23 -14.38
N TYR A 8 0.43 4.63 -13.20
CA TYR A 8 1.27 3.49 -12.86
C TYR A 8 0.60 2.65 -11.76
N THR A 9 0.79 1.33 -11.83
CA THR A 9 0.36 0.35 -10.83
C THR A 9 1.43 0.17 -9.75
N GLU A 10 1.16 -0.68 -8.76
CA GLU A 10 2.18 -1.07 -7.77
C GLU A 10 3.25 -1.96 -8.40
N GLU A 11 2.88 -2.83 -9.36
CA GLU A 11 3.85 -3.66 -10.10
C GLU A 11 4.82 -2.79 -10.91
N ASP A 12 4.33 -1.72 -11.55
CA ASP A 12 5.19 -0.78 -12.28
C ASP A 12 6.25 -0.16 -11.34
N VAL A 13 5.87 0.12 -10.09
CA VAL A 13 6.78 0.68 -9.08
C VAL A 13 7.79 -0.36 -8.61
N GLU A 14 7.36 -1.60 -8.41
CA GLU A 14 8.26 -2.72 -8.07
C GLU A 14 9.32 -2.94 -9.13
N GLU A 15 8.92 -3.00 -10.40
CA GLU A 15 9.84 -3.18 -11.52
C GLU A 15 10.82 -2.01 -11.64
N ALA A 16 10.31 -0.78 -11.51
CA ALA A 16 11.16 0.41 -11.56
C ALA A 16 12.18 0.45 -10.42
N LEU A 17 11.81 0.04 -9.21
CA LEU A 17 12.74 -0.07 -8.08
C LEU A 17 13.73 -1.22 -8.25
N ALA A 18 13.31 -2.33 -8.86
CA ALA A 18 14.21 -3.43 -9.20
C ALA A 18 15.32 -2.97 -10.17
N ARG A 19 14.98 -2.19 -11.20
CA ARG A 19 15.98 -1.62 -12.11
C ARG A 19 16.97 -0.67 -11.42
N VAL A 20 16.49 0.13 -10.47
CA VAL A 20 17.37 0.98 -9.66
C VAL A 20 18.32 0.13 -8.81
N ARG A 21 17.85 -0.97 -8.21
CA ARG A 21 18.69 -1.88 -7.41
C ARG A 21 19.77 -2.57 -8.27
N GLU A 22 19.47 -2.80 -9.54
CA GLU A 22 20.39 -3.38 -10.53
C GLU A 22 21.44 -2.37 -11.02
N GLY A 23 21.35 -1.12 -10.57
CA GLY A 23 22.35 -0.07 -10.79
C GLY A 23 21.91 1.04 -11.73
N GLU A 24 20.67 1.02 -12.25
CA GLU A 24 20.16 2.13 -13.04
C GLU A 24 19.95 3.39 -12.19
N THR A 25 20.20 4.56 -12.78
CA THR A 25 19.92 5.83 -12.09
C THR A 25 18.42 6.10 -12.04
N PHE A 26 17.92 6.64 -10.93
CA PHE A 26 16.52 7.08 -10.80
C PHE A 26 16.06 8.00 -11.94
N ALA A 27 16.95 8.88 -12.43
CA ALA A 27 16.65 9.79 -13.53
C ALA A 27 16.47 9.06 -14.87
N HIS A 28 17.20 7.97 -15.09
CA HIS A 28 17.02 7.13 -16.27
C HIS A 28 15.69 6.36 -16.18
N VAL A 29 15.44 5.71 -15.05
CA VAL A 29 14.20 4.95 -14.80
C VAL A 29 12.95 5.85 -14.90
N ALA A 30 13.00 7.08 -14.40
CA ALA A 30 11.89 8.03 -14.52
C ALA A 30 11.60 8.50 -15.95
N ARG A 31 12.58 8.45 -16.86
CA ARG A 31 12.38 8.78 -18.28
C ARG A 31 11.85 7.59 -19.08
N THR A 32 12.17 6.38 -18.66
CA THR A 32 11.80 5.14 -19.35
C THR A 32 10.54 4.49 -18.76
N SER A 33 10.06 4.94 -17.60
CA SER A 33 8.80 4.52 -16.98
C SER A 33 7.76 5.65 -16.98
N SER A 34 6.50 5.30 -16.72
CA SER A 34 5.41 6.26 -16.49
C SER A 34 5.45 6.89 -15.08
N ILE A 35 6.49 6.60 -14.28
CA ILE A 35 6.57 6.96 -12.87
C ILE A 35 7.42 8.23 -12.70
N PRO A 36 6.87 9.29 -12.08
CA PRO A 36 7.63 10.50 -11.80
C PRO A 36 8.84 10.24 -10.90
N LEU A 37 9.95 10.91 -11.17
CA LEU A 37 11.20 10.81 -10.40
C LEU A 37 10.99 10.97 -8.88
N ARG A 38 10.17 11.95 -8.49
CA ARG A 38 9.82 12.21 -7.08
C ARG A 38 9.13 11.01 -6.43
N THR A 39 8.30 10.28 -7.18
CA THR A 39 7.63 9.08 -6.70
C THR A 39 8.62 7.95 -6.49
N LEU A 40 9.54 7.72 -7.43
CA LEU A 40 10.57 6.68 -7.29
C LEU A 40 11.44 6.90 -6.06
N PHE A 41 11.92 8.14 -5.85
CA PHE A 41 12.69 8.47 -4.64
C PHE A 41 11.91 8.24 -3.35
N LYS A 42 10.65 8.67 -3.31
CA LYS A 42 9.81 8.46 -2.14
C LYS A 42 9.62 6.96 -1.86
N LYS A 43 9.26 6.18 -2.89
CA LYS A 43 8.98 4.76 -2.77
C LYS A 43 10.23 3.95 -2.41
N ALA A 44 11.39 4.29 -2.97
CA ALA A 44 12.66 3.69 -2.57
C ALA A 44 12.94 3.93 -1.08
N LYS A 45 12.79 5.16 -0.60
CA LYS A 45 13.00 5.51 0.81
C LYS A 45 11.99 4.85 1.74
N ASP A 46 10.72 4.79 1.34
CA ASP A 46 9.68 4.11 2.10
C ASP A 46 9.97 2.60 2.19
N PHE A 47 10.45 1.99 1.09
CA PHE A 47 10.86 0.59 1.06
C PHE A 47 12.07 0.31 1.96
N GLU A 48 13.10 1.16 1.96
CA GLU A 48 14.24 1.04 2.88
C GLU A 48 13.84 1.11 4.35
N LYS A 49 12.83 1.92 4.68
CA LYS A 49 12.37 2.12 6.06
C LYS A 49 11.44 1.00 6.54
N THR A 50 10.50 0.59 5.70
CA THR A 50 9.38 -0.29 6.08
C THR A 50 9.52 -1.70 5.53
N GLY A 51 10.38 -1.94 4.54
CA GLY A 51 10.52 -3.21 3.83
C GLY A 51 9.33 -3.54 2.93
N SER A 52 8.37 -2.62 2.77
CA SER A 52 7.16 -2.82 1.96
C SER A 52 6.81 -1.58 1.16
N LEU A 53 6.25 -1.79 -0.04
CA LEU A 53 5.71 -0.75 -0.89
C LEU A 53 4.25 -0.42 -0.58
N SER A 54 3.58 -1.28 0.19
CA SER A 54 2.25 -1.02 0.75
C SER A 54 2.35 0.22 1.63
N GLY A 55 1.63 1.28 1.25
CA GLY A 55 1.62 2.51 2.05
C GLY A 55 1.08 2.26 3.45
N GLU A 56 1.55 3.05 4.42
CA GLU A 56 0.95 3.06 5.76
C GLU A 56 -0.56 3.36 5.67
N ARG A 57 -1.34 2.75 6.58
CA ARG A 57 -2.79 2.98 6.70
C ARG A 57 -3.06 4.48 6.74
N ARG A 58 -3.78 5.00 5.74
CA ARG A 58 -4.15 6.42 5.70
C ARG A 58 -5.19 6.73 6.76
N GLY A 59 -5.07 7.89 7.38
CA GLY A 59 -6.03 8.41 8.36
C GLY A 59 -5.46 8.53 9.77
N SER A 60 -6.35 8.74 10.74
CA SER A 60 -5.99 8.84 12.16
C SER A 60 -5.34 7.55 12.66
N LYS A 61 -4.44 7.70 13.63
CA LYS A 61 -3.81 6.57 14.31
C LYS A 61 -4.90 5.63 14.85
N PRO A 62 -4.80 4.31 14.63
CA PRO A 62 -5.74 3.35 15.21
C PRO A 62 -5.82 3.54 16.73
N VAL A 63 -7.05 3.54 17.25
CA VAL A 63 -7.31 3.62 18.70
C VAL A 63 -6.99 2.29 19.36
N ILE A 64 -7.21 1.19 18.65
CA ILE A 64 -6.97 -0.17 19.12
C ILE A 64 -5.69 -0.75 18.50
N PRO A 65 -5.01 -1.67 19.20
CA PRO A 65 -3.89 -2.42 18.64
C PRO A 65 -4.33 -3.29 17.45
N PRO A 66 -3.42 -3.56 16.49
CA PRO A 66 -3.74 -4.35 15.30
C PRO A 66 -4.17 -5.78 15.64
N GLU A 67 -3.52 -6.44 16.60
CA GLU A 67 -3.89 -7.80 17.05
C GLU A 67 -5.34 -7.87 17.53
N LEU A 68 -5.79 -6.84 18.26
CA LEU A 68 -7.18 -6.77 18.73
C LEU A 68 -8.16 -6.48 17.59
N GLU A 69 -7.76 -5.70 16.58
CA GLU A 69 -8.58 -5.48 15.38
C GLU A 69 -8.76 -6.78 14.61
N GLU A 70 -7.71 -7.62 14.49
CA GLU A 70 -7.77 -8.94 13.86
C GLU A 70 -8.72 -9.89 14.60
N ASP A 71 -8.60 -10.00 15.93
CA ASP A 71 -9.49 -10.81 16.76
C ASP A 71 -10.96 -10.39 16.59
N LEU A 72 -11.23 -9.08 16.57
CA LEU A 72 -12.58 -8.55 16.38
C LEU A 72 -13.11 -8.87 14.98
N VAL A 73 -12.28 -8.75 13.94
CA VAL A 73 -12.66 -9.10 12.57
C VAL A 73 -12.98 -10.58 12.44
N GLU A 74 -12.15 -11.46 13.03
CA GLU A 74 -12.39 -12.90 13.04
C GLU A 74 -13.71 -13.25 13.73
N TRP A 75 -13.94 -12.67 14.92
CA TRP A 75 -15.16 -12.89 15.68
C TRP A 75 -16.41 -12.40 14.93
N VAL A 76 -16.37 -11.20 14.35
CA VAL A 76 -17.48 -10.66 13.54
C VAL A 76 -17.77 -11.57 12.33
N ALA A 77 -16.73 -12.02 11.63
CA ALA A 77 -16.89 -12.93 10.49
C ALA A 77 -17.49 -14.28 10.91
N ALA A 78 -17.07 -14.83 12.05
CA ALA A 78 -17.64 -16.05 12.61
C ALA A 78 -19.13 -15.89 12.94
N MET A 79 -19.50 -14.79 13.59
CA MET A 79 -20.89 -14.46 13.95
C MET A 79 -21.79 -14.31 12.71
N GLN A 80 -21.30 -13.65 11.67
CA GLN A 80 -22.01 -13.55 10.40
C GLN A 80 -22.23 -14.91 9.73
N ARG A 81 -21.25 -15.81 9.77
CA ARG A 81 -21.38 -17.17 9.19
C ARG A 81 -22.43 -18.03 9.88
N VAL A 82 -22.65 -17.84 11.18
CA VAL A 82 -23.68 -18.56 11.94
C VAL A 82 -25.05 -17.87 11.89
N GLY A 83 -25.21 -16.83 11.07
CA GLY A 83 -26.48 -16.11 10.89
C GLY A 83 -26.84 -15.16 12.03
N LEU A 84 -25.86 -14.77 12.85
CA LEU A 84 -26.01 -13.82 13.95
C LEU A 84 -25.24 -12.54 13.60
N PRO A 85 -25.81 -11.62 12.79
CA PRO A 85 -25.09 -10.41 12.40
C PRO A 85 -24.79 -9.54 13.62
N VAL A 86 -23.55 -9.08 13.72
CA VAL A 86 -23.14 -8.12 14.76
C VAL A 86 -23.33 -6.70 14.23
N GLY A 87 -24.40 -6.05 14.67
CA GLY A 87 -24.73 -4.68 14.28
C GLY A 87 -26.09 -4.25 14.84
N PRO A 88 -26.43 -2.95 14.80
CA PRO A 88 -27.77 -2.51 15.15
C PRO A 88 -28.79 -3.13 14.17
N SER A 89 -29.87 -3.67 14.74
CA SER A 89 -31.04 -4.20 14.03
C SER A 89 -31.79 -3.11 13.26
#